data_AF-A0A958G241-F1
#
_entry.id   AF-A0A958G241-F1
#
_cell.length_a   1.000
_cell.length_b   1.000
_cell.length_c   1.000
_cell.angle_alpha   90.00
_cell.angle_beta   90.00
_cell.angle_gamma   90.00
#
_symmetry.space_group_name_H-M   'P 1'
#
loop_
_entity.id
_entity.type
_entity.pdbx_description
1 polymer ?
#
loop_
_entity_poly.entity_id
_entity_poly.type
_entity_poly.pdbx_seq_one_letter_code
_entity_poly.pdbx_strand_id
1 'polypeptide(L)'
;PEAKKALGERFPEFAEGGILVWLGATGKKVLPAGVFAFLYEQLREHSDLPVHFAAGTADAGLLHAYPDWIRERTVIWQESLPETAAFFAHFALFVSGDTGPMHLAAALGLPTLTIFIDSNLAQYGYHDEKKHFALQWQDTPECRQGINRAIARLLA
;
A
#
# COMPACT_ATOMS: atom_id res chain seq x y z
N PRO A 1 1.08 21.55 6.11
CA PRO A 1 0.37 21.93 7.35
C PRO A 1 1.17 21.42 8.55
N GLU A 2 0.94 21.94 9.75
CA GLU A 2 1.70 21.64 10.98
C GLU A 2 1.85 20.14 11.27
N ALA A 3 0.80 19.36 11.03
CA ALA A 3 0.82 17.90 11.10
C ALA A 3 1.87 17.26 10.18
N LYS A 4 2.12 17.82 8.98
CA LYS A 4 3.11 17.27 8.06
C LYS A 4 4.54 17.42 8.56
N LYS A 5 4.81 18.54 9.21
CA LYS A 5 6.13 18.85 9.78
C LYS A 5 6.39 17.96 11.00
N ALA A 6 5.40 17.80 11.88
CA ALA A 6 5.50 16.91 13.04
C ALA A 6 5.72 15.44 12.64
N LEU A 7 5.08 14.99 11.55
CA LEU A 7 5.29 13.63 11.04
C LEU A 7 6.70 13.44 10.47
N GLY A 8 7.21 14.39 9.68
CA GLY A 8 8.58 14.31 9.14
C GLY A 8 9.67 14.41 10.20
N GLU A 9 9.40 15.06 11.35
CA GLU A 9 10.31 15.07 12.50
C GLU A 9 10.33 13.72 13.24
N ARG A 10 9.17 13.06 13.35
CA ARG A 10 9.02 11.76 14.04
C ARG A 10 9.38 10.56 13.16
N PHE A 11 9.13 10.66 11.87
CA PHE A 11 9.37 9.65 10.85
C PHE A 11 10.05 10.28 9.63
N PRO A 12 11.37 10.55 9.72
CA PRO A 12 12.13 11.19 8.64
C PRO A 12 12.06 10.41 7.33
N GLU A 13 11.91 9.10 7.40
CA GLU A 13 11.77 8.21 6.26
C GLU A 13 10.51 8.49 5.42
N PHE A 14 9.51 9.20 5.96
CA PHE A 14 8.27 9.55 5.26
C PHE A 14 8.10 11.05 5.01
N ALA A 15 9.12 11.86 5.32
CA ALA A 15 9.03 13.31 5.25
C ALA A 15 8.64 13.84 3.85
N GLU A 16 9.05 13.14 2.80
CA GLU A 16 8.80 13.49 1.40
C GLU A 16 7.45 12.99 0.86
N GLY A 17 6.70 12.19 1.62
CA GLY A 17 5.45 11.58 1.16
C GLY A 17 5.69 10.46 0.15
N GLY A 18 5.05 10.51 -1.03
CA GLY A 18 5.25 9.51 -2.09
C GLY A 18 4.21 8.41 -2.13
N ILE A 19 4.62 7.15 -2.29
CA ILE A 19 3.75 5.98 -2.43
C ILE A 19 3.93 5.07 -1.22
N LEU A 20 2.84 4.75 -0.53
CA LEU A 20 2.86 3.85 0.62
C LEU A 20 2.40 2.45 0.22
N VAL A 21 3.26 1.46 0.45
CA VAL A 21 2.95 0.03 0.32
C VAL A 21 2.75 -0.55 1.72
N TRP A 22 1.51 -0.92 2.04
CA TRP A 22 1.15 -1.53 3.30
C TRP A 22 1.17 -3.07 3.21
N LEU A 23 2.06 -3.70 3.96
CA LEU A 23 2.32 -5.14 3.87
C LEU A 23 1.38 -6.01 4.71
N GLY A 24 0.60 -5.40 5.60
CA GLY A 24 -0.29 -6.14 6.50
C GLY A 24 -1.39 -6.90 5.78
N ALA A 25 -1.86 -7.99 6.38
CA ALA A 25 -3.05 -8.76 6.02
C ALA A 25 -3.17 -9.99 6.94
N THR A 26 -4.37 -10.57 7.06
CA THR A 26 -4.59 -11.74 7.93
C THR A 26 -4.90 -13.01 7.13
N GLY A 27 -4.39 -14.15 7.62
CA GLY A 27 -4.71 -15.48 7.09
C GLY A 27 -4.37 -15.63 5.59
N LYS A 28 -5.33 -16.13 4.80
CA LYS A 28 -5.16 -16.38 3.35
C LYS A 28 -5.09 -15.11 2.49
N LYS A 29 -5.26 -13.94 3.10
CA LYS A 29 -5.23 -12.64 2.42
C LYS A 29 -3.81 -12.07 2.28
N VAL A 30 -2.83 -12.67 2.97
CA VAL A 30 -1.44 -12.22 2.93
C VAL A 30 -0.88 -12.35 1.52
N LEU A 31 -0.42 -11.22 0.98
CA LEU A 31 0.22 -11.18 -0.34
C LEU A 31 1.59 -11.87 -0.30
N PRO A 32 1.91 -12.76 -1.26
CA PRO A 32 3.24 -13.33 -1.37
C PRO A 32 4.32 -12.27 -1.58
N ALA A 33 5.53 -12.55 -1.10
CA ALA A 33 6.70 -11.69 -1.28
C ALA A 33 6.93 -11.26 -2.73
N GLY A 34 6.76 -12.20 -3.68
CA GLY A 34 6.94 -11.93 -5.11
C GLY A 34 5.95 -10.91 -5.67
N VAL A 35 4.76 -10.78 -5.06
CA VAL A 35 3.78 -9.76 -5.46
C VAL A 35 4.26 -8.37 -5.02
N PHE A 36 4.77 -8.23 -3.79
CA PHE A 36 5.33 -6.95 -3.32
C PHE A 36 6.59 -6.55 -4.08
N ALA A 37 7.47 -7.51 -4.41
CA ALA A 37 8.64 -7.25 -5.24
C ALA A 37 8.24 -6.74 -6.64
N PHE A 38 7.27 -7.41 -7.28
CA PHE A 38 6.71 -6.95 -8.55
C PHE A 38 6.11 -5.55 -8.44
N LEU A 39 5.26 -5.30 -7.43
CA LEU A 39 4.65 -3.98 -7.23
C LEU A 39 5.71 -2.89 -7.05
N TYR A 40 6.76 -3.15 -6.28
CA TYR A 40 7.87 -2.21 -6.09
C TYR A 40 8.55 -1.81 -7.40
N GLU A 41 8.88 -2.80 -8.25
CA GLU A 41 9.48 -2.56 -9.56
C GLU A 41 8.55 -1.71 -10.44
N GLN A 42 7.27 -2.09 -10.53
CA GLN A 42 6.32 -1.40 -11.39
C GLN A 42 6.02 0.03 -10.90
N LEU A 43 5.93 0.26 -9.59
CA LEU A 43 5.77 1.61 -9.03
C LEU A 43 6.94 2.52 -9.39
N ARG A 44 8.17 2.00 -9.32
CA ARG A 44 9.38 2.75 -9.69
C ARG A 44 9.52 2.99 -11.18
N GLU A 45 9.01 2.11 -12.01
CA GLU A 45 9.01 2.30 -13.47
C GLU A 45 8.02 3.38 -13.92
N HIS A 46 6.94 3.61 -13.16
CA HIS A 46 5.87 4.54 -13.53
C HIS A 46 5.95 5.90 -12.82
N SER A 47 6.83 6.06 -11.82
CA SER A 47 6.93 7.29 -11.04
C SER A 47 8.28 7.43 -10.36
N ASP A 48 8.76 8.67 -10.28
CA ASP A 48 9.95 9.04 -9.48
C ASP A 48 9.61 9.25 -8.00
N LEU A 49 8.34 9.11 -7.60
CA LEU A 49 7.93 9.25 -6.21
C LEU A 49 8.60 8.17 -5.35
N PRO A 50 9.08 8.52 -4.15
CA PRO A 50 9.59 7.55 -3.18
C PRO A 50 8.56 6.45 -2.87
N VAL A 51 9.01 5.19 -2.85
CA VAL A 51 8.19 4.04 -2.45
C VAL A 51 8.57 3.62 -1.04
N HIS A 52 7.58 3.67 -0.15
CA HIS A 52 7.71 3.42 1.28
C HIS A 52 6.98 2.15 1.68
N PHE A 53 7.53 1.40 2.64
CA PHE A 53 6.90 0.20 3.18
C PHE A 53 6.50 0.42 4.64
N ALA A 54 5.29 0.01 4.99
CA ALA A 54 4.84 -0.01 6.38
C ALA A 54 3.98 -1.25 6.66
N ALA A 55 3.91 -1.63 7.94
CA ALA A 55 3.05 -2.70 8.42
C ALA A 55 2.55 -2.38 9.83
N GLY A 56 1.41 -2.93 10.23
CA GLY A 56 0.93 -2.81 11.61
C GLY A 56 1.75 -3.69 12.55
N THR A 57 1.69 -3.42 13.86
CA THR A 57 2.35 -4.24 14.89
C THR A 57 1.95 -5.72 14.83
N ALA A 58 0.67 -6.00 14.57
CA ALA A 58 0.15 -7.37 14.44
C ALA A 58 0.72 -8.12 13.23
N ASP A 59 1.22 -7.40 12.23
CA ASP A 59 1.75 -7.96 10.98
C ASP A 59 3.29 -8.10 11.01
N ALA A 60 3.96 -7.68 12.09
CA ALA A 60 5.43 -7.72 12.18
C ALA A 60 5.99 -9.13 11.96
N GLY A 61 5.28 -10.17 12.40
CA GLY A 61 5.66 -11.56 12.18
C GLY A 61 5.64 -11.99 10.70
N LEU A 62 4.85 -11.33 9.85
CA LEU A 62 4.80 -11.64 8.41
C LEU A 62 6.12 -11.27 7.71
N LEU A 63 6.84 -10.28 8.23
CA LEU A 63 8.06 -9.76 7.59
C LEU A 63 9.19 -10.80 7.53
N HIS A 64 9.15 -11.83 8.37
CA HIS A 64 10.11 -12.94 8.31
C HIS A 64 9.99 -13.73 7.00
N ALA A 65 8.83 -13.73 6.35
CA ALA A 65 8.61 -14.38 5.07
C ALA A 65 9.03 -13.52 3.86
N TYR A 66 9.37 -12.25 4.08
CA TYR A 66 9.78 -11.33 3.02
C TYR A 66 11.31 -11.22 2.90
N PRO A 67 11.84 -10.95 1.68
CA PRO A 67 13.25 -10.66 1.47
C PRO A 67 13.77 -9.56 2.38
N ASP A 68 15.04 -9.64 2.76
CA ASP A 68 15.66 -8.70 3.69
C ASP A 68 15.51 -7.24 3.24
N TRP A 69 15.63 -6.98 1.93
CA TRP A 69 15.49 -5.61 1.40
C TRP A 69 14.08 -5.00 1.57
N ILE A 70 13.02 -5.82 1.61
CA ILE A 70 11.66 -5.35 1.94
C ILE A 70 11.56 -5.17 3.46
N ARG A 71 12.00 -6.18 4.21
CA ARG A 71 11.94 -6.21 5.68
C ARG A 71 12.64 -5.01 6.30
N GLU A 72 13.88 -4.74 5.88
CA GLU A 72 14.72 -3.66 6.39
C GLU A 72 14.19 -2.26 6.05
N ARG A 73 13.38 -2.15 4.99
CA ARG A 73 12.71 -0.89 4.58
C ARG A 73 11.33 -0.70 5.20
N THR A 74 10.79 -1.72 5.85
CA THR A 74 9.44 -1.68 6.39
C THR A 74 9.44 -1.06 7.77
N VAL A 75 8.65 0.00 7.94
CA VAL A 75 8.41 0.59 9.25
C VAL A 75 7.23 -0.11 9.91
N ILE A 76 7.42 -0.52 11.17
CA ILE A 76 6.32 -1.02 11.99
C ILE A 76 5.55 0.16 12.59
N TRP A 77 4.36 0.41 12.05
CA TRP A 77 3.48 1.49 12.45
C TRP A 77 2.65 1.11 13.67
N GLN A 78 2.80 1.87 14.76
CA GLN A 78 2.17 1.58 16.07
C GLN A 78 1.31 2.74 16.59
N GLU A 79 1.03 3.72 15.74
CA GLU A 79 0.36 4.95 16.14
C GLU A 79 -1.17 4.76 16.20
N SER A 80 -1.82 5.72 16.84
CA SER A 80 -3.29 5.74 16.96
C SER A 80 -3.99 5.87 15.60
N LEU A 81 -5.30 5.60 15.55
CA LEU A 81 -6.09 5.74 14.32
C LEU A 81 -6.06 7.18 13.75
N PRO A 82 -6.22 8.26 14.55
CA PRO A 82 -6.07 9.63 14.04
C PRO A 82 -4.69 9.92 13.46
N GLU A 83 -3.62 9.47 14.12
CA GLU A 83 -2.25 9.61 13.62
C GLU A 83 -2.04 8.81 12.33
N THR A 84 -2.64 7.62 12.24
CA THR A 84 -2.61 6.79 11.02
C THR A 84 -3.33 7.49 9.86
N ALA A 85 -4.47 8.13 10.13
CA ALA A 85 -5.20 8.88 9.11
C ALA A 85 -4.41 10.10 8.64
N ALA A 86 -3.79 10.83 9.58
CA ALA A 86 -2.89 11.93 9.27
C ALA A 86 -1.73 11.45 8.41
N PHE A 87 -1.06 10.36 8.82
CA PHE A 87 0.03 9.70 8.10
C PHE A 87 -0.35 9.34 6.67
N PHE A 88 -1.48 8.67 6.47
CA PHE A 88 -1.93 8.29 5.13
C PHE A 88 -2.11 9.50 4.23
N ALA A 89 -2.69 10.60 4.73
CA ALA A 89 -2.91 11.83 3.96
C ALA A 89 -1.64 12.51 3.41
N HIS A 90 -0.44 12.00 3.73
CA HIS A 90 0.82 12.42 3.11
C HIS A 90 1.13 11.77 1.77
N PHE A 91 0.55 10.61 1.49
CA PHE A 91 0.91 9.82 0.32
C PHE A 91 0.01 10.13 -0.86
N ALA A 92 0.59 10.06 -2.06
CA ALA A 92 -0.09 10.21 -3.33
C ALA A 92 -0.85 8.93 -3.74
N LEU A 93 -0.41 7.77 -3.26
CA LEU A 93 -1.00 6.48 -3.54
C LEU A 93 -0.79 5.53 -2.36
N PHE A 94 -1.82 4.77 -2.03
CA PHE A 94 -1.79 3.69 -1.04
C PHE A 94 -1.97 2.34 -1.73
N VAL A 95 -1.02 1.42 -1.56
CA VAL A 95 -1.02 0.08 -2.16
C VAL A 95 -1.07 -0.96 -1.06
N SER A 96 -1.98 -1.92 -1.14
CA SER A 96 -2.10 -2.97 -0.11
C SER A 96 -2.84 -4.21 -0.58
N GLY A 97 -2.85 -5.24 0.28
CA GLY A 97 -3.86 -6.30 0.24
C GLY A 97 -5.21 -5.84 0.80
N ASP A 98 -6.15 -6.78 0.91
CA ASP A 98 -7.44 -6.60 1.59
C ASP A 98 -7.27 -6.48 3.12
N THR A 99 -7.30 -5.25 3.64
CA THR A 99 -7.03 -4.94 5.05
C THR A 99 -7.84 -3.78 5.60
N GLY A 100 -7.91 -3.66 6.93
CA GLY A 100 -8.47 -2.48 7.61
C GLY A 100 -7.84 -1.15 7.15
N PRO A 101 -6.51 -1.01 7.12
CA PRO A 101 -5.82 0.16 6.58
C PRO A 101 -6.23 0.58 5.17
N MET A 102 -6.52 -0.37 4.28
CA MET A 102 -7.04 -0.07 2.94
C MET A 102 -8.37 0.70 2.98
N HIS A 103 -9.31 0.26 3.82
CA HIS A 103 -10.60 0.95 3.99
C HIS A 103 -10.42 2.38 4.54
N LEU A 104 -9.47 2.57 5.46
CA LEU A 104 -9.15 3.90 5.98
C LEU A 104 -8.60 4.82 4.88
N ALA A 105 -7.66 4.34 4.07
CA ALA A 105 -7.11 5.11 2.95
C ALA A 105 -8.20 5.52 1.95
N ALA A 106 -9.11 4.59 1.62
CA ALA A 106 -10.25 4.88 0.75
C ALA A 106 -11.21 5.93 1.36
N ALA A 107 -11.55 5.80 2.65
CA ALA A 107 -12.41 6.74 3.35
C ALA A 107 -11.84 8.17 3.43
N LEU A 108 -10.51 8.29 3.46
CA LEU A 108 -9.79 9.56 3.40
C LEU A 108 -9.67 10.13 1.98
N GLY A 109 -10.12 9.40 0.96
CA GLY A 109 -10.14 9.84 -0.44
C GLY A 109 -8.78 9.80 -1.13
N LEU A 110 -7.82 9.04 -0.57
CA LEU A 110 -6.53 8.79 -1.21
C LEU A 110 -6.70 7.84 -2.38
N PRO A 111 -5.91 7.98 -3.45
CA PRO A 111 -5.80 6.94 -4.44
C PRO A 111 -5.37 5.61 -3.81
N THR A 112 -6.07 4.52 -4.14
CA THR A 112 -5.78 3.17 -3.63
C THR A 112 -5.64 2.16 -4.76
N LEU A 113 -4.60 1.33 -4.67
CA LEU A 113 -4.46 0.10 -5.45
C LEU A 113 -4.53 -1.10 -4.51
N THR A 114 -5.58 -1.91 -4.63
CA THR A 114 -5.80 -3.05 -3.73
C THR A 114 -5.74 -4.37 -4.47
N ILE A 115 -4.92 -5.29 -3.97
CA ILE A 115 -4.72 -6.62 -4.54
C ILE A 115 -5.38 -7.68 -3.64
N PHE A 116 -6.38 -8.37 -4.18
CA PHE A 116 -7.14 -9.41 -3.47
C PHE A 116 -6.61 -10.80 -3.82
N ILE A 117 -6.47 -11.70 -2.83
CA ILE A 117 -6.09 -13.12 -3.08
C ILE A 117 -7.25 -14.08 -2.87
N ASP A 118 -7.97 -13.94 -1.74
CA ASP A 118 -8.99 -14.91 -1.32
C ASP A 118 -10.33 -14.24 -1.01
N SER A 119 -10.33 -12.94 -0.69
CA SER A 119 -11.58 -12.23 -0.37
C SER A 119 -12.38 -11.83 -1.61
N ASN A 120 -13.68 -11.69 -1.43
CA ASN A 120 -14.59 -11.27 -2.48
C ASN A 120 -14.39 -9.78 -2.83
N LEU A 121 -13.78 -9.54 -3.99
CA LEU A 121 -13.58 -8.20 -4.57
C LEU A 121 -14.86 -7.38 -4.65
N ALA A 122 -15.99 -7.97 -5.06
CA ALA A 122 -17.25 -7.24 -5.24
C ALA A 122 -17.85 -6.75 -3.90
N GLN A 123 -17.45 -7.36 -2.79
CA GLN A 123 -17.95 -7.01 -1.46
C GLN A 123 -17.05 -6.01 -0.73
N TYR A 124 -15.73 -6.12 -0.91
CA TYR A 124 -14.74 -5.39 -0.10
C TYR A 124 -13.85 -4.43 -0.91
N GLY A 125 -13.83 -4.56 -2.23
CA GLY A 125 -13.05 -3.69 -3.11
C GLY A 125 -13.73 -2.36 -3.34
N TYR A 126 -12.94 -1.29 -3.39
CA TYR A 126 -13.37 0.00 -3.90
C TYR A 126 -12.95 0.11 -5.36
N HIS A 127 -13.93 0.36 -6.24
CA HIS A 127 -13.69 0.50 -7.66
C HIS A 127 -14.52 1.66 -8.20
N ASP A 128 -13.90 2.84 -8.25
CA ASP A 128 -14.45 4.02 -8.94
C ASP A 128 -13.67 4.36 -10.22
N GLU A 129 -12.64 3.55 -10.51
CA GLU A 129 -11.65 3.68 -11.58
C GLU A 129 -10.87 4.99 -11.60
N LYS A 130 -11.18 5.97 -10.75
CA LYS A 130 -10.53 7.28 -10.76
C LYS A 130 -9.49 7.36 -9.67
N LYS A 131 -9.88 6.99 -8.45
CA LYS A 131 -9.03 7.00 -7.26
C LYS A 131 -8.85 5.61 -6.70
N HIS A 132 -9.83 4.74 -6.85
CA HIS A 132 -9.80 3.42 -6.22
C HIS A 132 -9.83 2.34 -7.29
N PHE A 133 -8.77 1.53 -7.31
CA PHE A 133 -8.64 0.37 -8.17
C PHE A 133 -8.39 -0.87 -7.32
N ALA A 134 -9.19 -1.91 -7.55
CA ALA A 134 -9.07 -3.16 -6.84
C ALA A 134 -9.15 -4.32 -7.85
N LEU A 135 -8.33 -5.34 -7.67
CA LEU A 135 -8.29 -6.51 -8.56
C LEU A 135 -8.01 -7.80 -7.81
N GLN A 136 -8.41 -8.92 -8.41
CA GLN A 136 -8.06 -10.26 -7.95
C GLN A 136 -6.69 -10.66 -8.52
N TRP A 137 -5.73 -10.96 -7.65
CA TRP A 137 -4.43 -11.47 -8.07
C TRP A 137 -4.56 -12.82 -8.75
N GLN A 138 -4.01 -12.89 -9.95
CA GLN A 138 -3.75 -14.12 -10.68
C GLN A 138 -2.35 -14.00 -11.25
N ASP A 139 -1.55 -15.08 -11.18
CA ASP A 139 -0.20 -15.06 -11.73
C ASP A 139 -0.23 -15.25 -13.25
N THR A 140 -0.79 -14.25 -13.93
CA THR A 140 -0.98 -14.22 -15.38
C THR A 140 -0.47 -12.91 -15.98
N PRO A 141 -0.03 -12.91 -17.25
CA PRO A 141 0.36 -11.70 -17.95
C PRO A 141 -0.73 -10.62 -17.95
N GLU A 142 -2.00 -11.02 -18.08
CA GLU A 142 -3.14 -10.10 -18.16
C GLU A 142 -3.35 -9.37 -16.83
N CYS A 143 -3.22 -10.07 -15.71
CA CYS A 143 -3.32 -9.47 -14.37
C CYS A 143 -2.19 -8.46 -14.14
N ARG A 144 -0.95 -8.82 -14.51
CA ARG A 144 0.22 -7.95 -14.41
C ARG A 144 0.07 -6.68 -15.26
N GLN A 145 -0.39 -6.82 -16.51
CA GLN A 145 -0.71 -5.66 -17.34
C GLN A 145 -1.84 -4.81 -16.76
N GLY A 146 -2.84 -5.43 -16.13
CA GLY A 146 -3.91 -4.74 -15.41
C GLY A 146 -3.36 -3.85 -14.28
N ILE A 147 -2.43 -4.38 -13.49
CA ILE A 147 -1.72 -3.62 -12.44
C ILE A 147 -0.97 -2.43 -13.04
N ASN A 148 -0.23 -2.63 -14.13
CA ASN A 148 0.54 -1.54 -14.75
C ASN A 148 -0.36 -0.41 -15.24
N ARG A 149 -1.49 -0.74 -15.89
CA ARG A 149 -2.49 0.25 -16.29
C ARG A 149 -3.09 0.98 -15.10
N ALA A 150 -3.34 0.28 -13.99
CA ALA A 150 -3.87 0.89 -12.78
C ALA A 150 -2.86 1.86 -12.16
N ILE A 151 -1.59 1.45 -12.03
CA ILE A 151 -0.51 2.31 -11.52
C ILE A 151 -0.37 3.56 -12.37
N ALA A 152 -0.29 3.42 -13.70
CA ALA A 152 -0.17 4.55 -14.62
C ALA A 152 -1.34 5.53 -14.47
N ARG A 153 -2.57 5.03 -14.28
CA ARG A 153 -3.76 5.86 -14.11
C ARG A 153 -3.83 6.56 -12.76
N LEU A 154 -3.41 5.88 -11.69
CA LEU A 154 -3.47 6.42 -10.32
C LEU A 154 -2.35 7.44 -10.04
N LEU A 155 -1.27 7.42 -10.81
CA LEU A 155 -0.11 8.31 -10.68
C LEU A 155 -0.01 9.40 -11.76
N ALA A 156 -0.94 9.41 -12.74
CA ALA A 156 -1.04 10.45 -13.76
C ALA A 156 -1.72 11.72 -13.25
#